data_AF-A0A356P558-F1
#
_entry.id   AF-A0A356P558-F1
#
_cell.length_a   1.000
_cell.length_b   1.000
_cell.length_c   1.000
_cell.angle_alpha   90.00
_cell.angle_beta   90.00
_cell.angle_gamma   90.00
#
_symmetry.space_group_name_H-M   'P 1'
#
loop_
_entity.id
_entity.type
_entity.pdbx_description
1 polymer ?
#
loop_
_entity_poly.entity_id
_entity_poly.type
_entity_poly.pdbx_seq_one_letter_code
_entity_poly.pdbx_strand_id
1 'polypeptide(L)' 'TLNKVCGSGIKSVVCAAQAIIAGDADIVVAGGMESMSLAPYALPKARTGYRMGNSTI' A
#
# COMPACT_ATOMS: atom_id res chain seq x y z
N THR A 1 -1.27 7.85 1.77
CA THR A 1 -1.61 6.41 1.61
C THR A 1 -1.43 5.70 2.93
N LEU A 2 -2.28 4.73 3.25
CA LEU A 2 -2.21 3.98 4.51
C LEU A 2 -1.80 2.54 4.22
N ASN A 3 -0.84 2.01 4.98
CA ASN A 3 -0.44 0.62 4.92
C ASN A 3 -0.63 -0.05 6.29
N LYS A 4 -1.65 -0.89 6.36
CA LYS A 4 -1.93 -1.84 7.43
C LYS A 4 -2.26 -3.21 6.84
N VAL A 5 -1.52 -3.62 5.80
CA VAL A 5 -1.74 -4.88 5.06
C VAL A 5 -3.22 -5.05 4.69
N CYS A 6 -3.85 -6.18 4.99
CA CYS A 6 -5.26 -6.44 4.70
C CYS A 6 -6.20 -5.42 5.38
N GLY A 7 -5.77 -4.85 6.51
CA GLY A 7 -6.53 -3.84 7.25
C GLY A 7 -6.42 -2.42 6.70
N SER A 8 -5.67 -2.18 5.63
CA SER A 8 -5.45 -0.81 5.09
C SER A 8 -6.75 -0.13 4.68
N GLY A 9 -7.64 -0.87 4.00
CA GLY A 9 -8.93 -0.35 3.55
C GLY A 9 -9.79 0.11 4.72
N ILE A 10 -9.99 -0.75 5.72
CA ILE A 10 -10.83 -0.40 6.88
C ILE A 10 -10.17 0.66 7.78
N LYS A 11 -8.84 0.63 7.92
CA LYS A 11 -8.11 1.65 8.68
C LYS A 11 -8.30 3.04 8.10
N SER A 12 -8.42 3.16 6.77
CA SER A 12 -8.71 4.44 6.12
C SER A 12 -10.07 5.01 6.51
N VAL A 13 -11.09 4.15 6.64
CA VAL A 13 -12.44 4.55 7.09
C VAL A 13 -12.42 4.98 8.55
N VAL A 14 -11.69 4.24 9.41
CA VAL A 14 -11.51 4.62 10.82
C VAL A 14 -10.86 6.01 10.93
N CYS A 15 -9.81 6.27 10.17
CA CYS A 15 -9.16 7.59 10.18
C CYS A 15 -10.05 8.70 9.61
N ALA A 16 -10.83 8.42 8.57
CA ALA A 16 -11.78 9.38 8.01
C ALA A 16 -12.87 9.76 9.02
N ALA A 17 -13.44 8.77 9.71
CA ALA A 17 -14.40 9.02 10.78
C ALA A 17 -13.79 9.86 11.91
N GLN A 18 -12.56 9.56 12.32
CA GLN A 18 -11.85 10.34 13.34
C GLN A 18 -11.63 11.79 12.91
N ALA A 19 -11.24 12.04 11.66
CA ALA A 19 -11.06 13.40 11.14
C ALA A 19 -12.37 14.20 11.13
N ILE A 20 -13.49 13.56 10.76
CA ILE A 20 -14.81 14.22 10.78
C ILE A 20 -15.25 14.51 12.21
N ILE A 21 -15.11 13.54 13.13
CA ILE A 21 -15.48 13.71 14.54
C ILE A 21 -14.64 14.82 15.21
N ALA A 22 -13.36 14.91 14.86
CA ALA A 22 -12.46 15.93 15.38
C ALA A 22 -12.76 17.34 14.83
N GLY A 23 -13.58 17.45 13.78
CA GLY A 23 -13.83 18.71 13.07
C GLY A 23 -12.69 19.11 12.12
N ASP A 24 -11.77 18.20 11.82
CA ASP A 24 -10.63 18.44 10.91
C ASP A 24 -11.04 18.35 9.43
N ALA A 25 -12.15 17.69 9.12
CA ALA A 25 -12.66 17.55 7.77
C ALA A 25 -14.19 17.35 7.74
N ASP A 26 -14.88 17.90 6.73
CA ASP A 26 -16.32 17.72 6.56
C ASP A 26 -16.68 16.52 5.67
N ILE A 27 -15.86 16.26 4.64
CA ILE A 27 -16.08 15.21 3.64
C ILE A 27 -14.74 14.52 3.34
N VAL A 28 -14.71 13.19 3.42
CA VAL A 28 -13.52 12.39 3.18
C VAL A 28 -13.86 11.17 2.33
N VAL A 29 -13.09 10.93 1.27
CA VAL A 29 -13.15 9.66 0.52
C VAL A 29 -12.18 8.68 1.14
N ALA A 30 -12.71 7.55 1.63
CA ALA A 30 -11.94 6.50 2.27
C ALA A 30 -12.15 5.15 1.57
N GLY A 31 -11.13 4.29 1.62
CA GLY A 31 -11.12 2.98 0.98
C GLY A 31 -9.70 2.43 0.80
N GLY A 32 -9.59 1.38 -0.01
CA GLY A 32 -8.31 0.79 -0.38
C GLY A 32 -8.40 0.14 -1.75
N MET A 33 -7.29 0.16 -2.48
CA MET A 33 -7.13 -0.50 -3.78
C MET A 33 -5.83 -1.28 -3.76
N GLU A 34 -5.83 -2.44 -4.40
CA GLU A 34 -4.67 -3.32 -4.54
C GLU A 34 -4.70 -3.99 -5.93
N SER A 35 -3.53 -4.26 -6.50
CA SER A 35 -3.40 -5.13 -7.67
C SER A 35 -2.18 -6.04 -7.50
N MET A 36 -2.42 -7.23 -6.95
CA MET A 36 -1.36 -8.22 -6.71
C MET A 36 -0.73 -8.70 -8.02
N SER A 37 -1.50 -8.73 -9.11
CA SER A 37 -1.02 -9.10 -10.44
C SER A 37 0.00 -8.13 -11.02
N LEU A 38 0.02 -6.87 -10.54
CA LEU A 38 0.93 -5.82 -11.01
C LEU A 38 2.14 -5.60 -10.08
N ALA A 39 2.33 -6.44 -9.05
CA ALA A 39 3.46 -6.31 -8.15
C ALA A 39 4.80 -6.49 -8.92
N PRO A 40 5.77 -5.55 -8.79
CA PRO A 40 7.01 -5.59 -9.56
C PRO A 40 8.02 -6.59 -8.97
N TYR A 41 8.98 -7.00 -9.79
CA TYR A 41 10.20 -7.61 -9.28
C TYR A 41 10.98 -6.57 -8.47
N ALA A 42 11.29 -6.90 -7.23
CA ALA A 42 12.11 -6.04 -6.40
C ALA A 42 13.60 -6.09 -6.80
N LEU A 43 14.06 -7.18 -7.42
CA LEU A 43 15.44 -7.36 -7.85
C LEU A 43 15.66 -6.75 -9.26
N PRO A 44 16.58 -5.78 -9.43
CA PRO A 44 16.78 -5.06 -10.70
C PRO A 44 17.07 -5.94 -11.92
N LYS A 45 17.80 -7.05 -11.75
CA LYS A 45 18.15 -7.98 -12.84
C LYS A 45 17.37 -9.29 -12.80
N ALA A 46 16.24 -9.35 -12.08
CA ALA A 46 15.43 -10.56 -12.01
C ALA A 46 14.97 -11.04 -13.40
N ARG A 47 14.71 -10.11 -14.32
CA ARG A 47 14.28 -10.41 -15.70
C ARG A 47 15.44 -10.74 -16.63
N THR A 48 16.58 -10.07 -16.47
CA THR A 48 17.73 -10.14 -17.40
C THR A 48 18.84 -11.09 -16.94
N GLY A 49 18.80 -11.55 -15.68
CA GLY A 49 19.69 -12.57 -15.12
C GLY A 49 20.84 -12.01 -14.27
N TYR A 50 21.16 -12.74 -13.19
CA TYR A 50 22.32 -12.51 -12.32
C TYR A 50 23.45 -13.55 -12.49
N ARG A 51 23.26 -14.55 -13.36
CA ARG A 51 24.16 -15.69 -13.60
C ARG A 51 24.38 -16.59 -12.36
N MET A 52 25.07 -16.13 -11.31
CA MET A 52 25.36 -16.90 -10.09
C MET A 52 25.58 -15.98 -8.88
N GLY A 53 25.36 -16.51 -7.68
CA GLY A 53 25.56 -15.81 -6.41
C GLY A 53 24.29 -15.12 -5.88
N ASN A 54 24.33 -14.75 -4.60
CA ASN A 54 23.23 -14.03 -3.97
C ASN A 54 23.17 -12.59 -4.50
N SER A 55 21.96 -12.14 -4.82
CA SER A 55 21.70 -10.75 -5.22
C SER A 55 20.97 -10.03 -4.10
N THR A 56 21.35 -8.79 -3.84
CA THR A 56 20.75 -7.96 -2.79
C THR A 56 19.65 -7.08 -3.37
N ILE A 57 18.61 -6.88 -2.57
CA ILE A 57 17.55 -5.91 -2.83
C ILE A 57 18.04 -4.49 -2.56
#